data_AF-A0A1Y3QK84-F1
#
_entry.id   AF-A0A1Y3QK84-F1
#
_cell.length_a   1.000
_cell.length_b   1.000
_cell.length_c   1.000
_cell.angle_alpha   90.00
_cell.angle_beta   90.00
_cell.angle_gamma   90.00
#
_symmetry.space_group_name_H-M   'P 1'
#
loop_
_entity.id
_entity.type
_entity.pdbx_description
1 polymer ?
#
loop_
_entity_poly.entity_id
_entity_poly.type
_entity_poly.pdbx_seq_one_letter_code
_entity_poly.pdbx_strand_id
1 'polypeptide(L)'
;MKPFTEPIAAKTVLNPVRAPSMPFRWSVNPYRGCRHGCSFCYARSTHLYLDQPADDTFQRHIFWKAGAPDILRGQLERLAKLGKLPDHVAVGTATDPYQPLEAEARLTRGCLEVLAEFGVPFSVTTRSPLVLRDLDILRAAPAKAVNISLHTLDAEIWRRFEPASPPPRRRLEAAGRLAEAGVPVHIFVAPVLPYLTDSAEAAAELAEACRERGVRGVMVDILELVAPEVKVWFFSALRRHYPELAPLYGRLYHRSSRPPESYRGPVRRRMEAEFAKRGLLKSNGAPGPRGPQEDGAARRTDPAGGPDAVPGPACEPPAACAPLQLTLF
;
A
#
# COMPACT_ATOMS: atom_id res chain seq x y z
N MET A 1 -8.45 -24.61 -1.64
CA MET A 1 -7.21 -24.88 -0.89
C MET A 1 -7.17 -23.95 0.31
N LYS A 2 -7.00 -24.47 1.53
CA LYS A 2 -6.99 -23.65 2.76
C LYS A 2 -5.72 -22.79 2.77
N PRO A 3 -5.78 -21.49 3.12
CA PRO A 3 -4.58 -20.67 3.23
C PRO A 3 -3.66 -21.25 4.32
N PHE A 4 -2.38 -21.40 3.98
CA PHE A 4 -1.31 -21.77 4.88
C PHE A 4 -0.84 -20.52 5.63
N THR A 5 -0.69 -20.64 6.94
CA THR A 5 -0.28 -19.51 7.76
C THR A 5 0.70 -19.97 8.81
N GLU A 6 1.79 -19.22 8.98
CA GLU A 6 2.82 -19.54 9.96
C GLU A 6 3.39 -18.30 10.65
N PRO A 7 3.87 -18.43 11.90
CA PRO A 7 4.55 -17.35 12.57
C PRO A 7 5.92 -17.10 11.94
N ILE A 8 6.32 -15.84 11.87
CA ILE A 8 7.70 -15.44 11.57
C ILE A 8 8.27 -14.67 12.76
N ALA A 9 9.52 -14.97 13.11
CA ALA A 9 10.26 -14.18 14.08
C ALA A 9 10.55 -12.79 13.49
N ALA A 10 10.20 -11.74 14.22
CA ALA A 10 10.48 -10.37 13.83
C ALA A 10 11.38 -9.69 14.86
N LYS A 11 12.46 -9.07 14.39
CA LYS A 11 13.29 -8.19 15.23
C LYS A 11 12.67 -6.79 15.35
N THR A 12 11.89 -6.39 14.34
CA THR A 12 11.26 -5.07 14.26
C THR A 12 9.84 -5.16 13.71
N VAL A 13 8.97 -4.34 14.29
CA VAL A 13 7.58 -4.15 13.84
C VAL A 13 7.38 -2.72 13.38
N LEU A 14 7.94 -1.75 14.10
CA LEU A 14 8.04 -0.35 13.72
C LEU A 14 9.20 -0.16 12.73
N ASN A 15 8.89 0.26 11.50
CA ASN A 15 9.86 0.41 10.41
C ASN A 15 9.96 1.87 9.97
N PRO A 16 11.17 2.43 9.79
CA PRO A 16 11.34 3.77 9.24
C PRO A 16 10.99 3.76 7.75
N VAL A 17 10.20 4.73 7.32
CA VAL A 17 9.82 4.92 5.92
C VAL A 17 10.70 6.01 5.33
N ARG A 18 11.52 5.64 4.34
CA ARG A 18 12.54 6.51 3.72
C ARG A 18 12.08 7.17 2.42
N ALA A 19 10.83 6.96 2.01
CA ALA A 19 10.25 7.56 0.81
C ALA A 19 9.82 9.01 1.06
N PRO A 20 10.46 10.02 0.43
CA PRO A 20 10.12 11.44 0.66
C PRO A 20 8.70 11.83 0.21
N SER A 21 8.07 11.00 -0.63
CA SER A 21 6.71 11.20 -1.11
C SER A 21 5.64 10.77 -0.11
N MET A 22 5.99 10.00 0.92
CA MET A 22 5.02 9.53 1.92
C MET A 22 4.82 10.58 3.01
N PRO A 23 3.58 10.83 3.46
CA PRO A 23 3.28 11.82 4.48
C PRO A 23 3.60 11.34 5.91
N PHE A 24 4.25 10.17 6.05
CA PHE A 24 4.60 9.53 7.33
C PHE A 24 6.02 8.99 7.26
N ARG A 25 6.69 8.92 8.42
CA ARG A 25 8.08 8.42 8.55
C ARG A 25 8.18 7.05 9.20
N TRP A 26 7.08 6.50 9.67
CA TRP A 26 7.04 5.22 10.37
C TRP A 26 5.86 4.39 9.91
N SER A 27 6.05 3.08 9.80
CA SER A 27 4.99 2.15 9.49
C SER A 27 5.02 0.89 10.35
N VAL A 28 3.84 0.28 10.50
CA VAL A 28 3.65 -1.02 11.15
C VAL A 28 2.83 -1.92 10.23
N ASN A 29 3.37 -3.11 9.95
CA ASN A 29 2.70 -4.19 9.24
C ASN A 29 2.87 -5.47 10.06
N PRO A 30 1.82 -5.92 10.77
CA PRO A 30 1.87 -7.14 11.59
C PRO A 30 1.94 -8.43 10.77
N TYR A 31 1.59 -8.34 9.49
CA TYR A 31 1.49 -9.47 8.57
C TYR A 31 2.41 -9.29 7.36
N ARG A 32 2.66 -10.41 6.67
CA ARG A 32 3.25 -10.47 5.33
C ARG A 32 2.46 -11.49 4.52
N GLY A 33 2.05 -11.10 3.32
CA GLY A 33 0.95 -11.78 2.62
C GLY A 33 -0.40 -11.15 2.99
N CYS A 34 -1.34 -11.23 2.07
CA CYS A 34 -2.69 -10.70 2.28
C CYS A 34 -3.74 -11.58 1.62
N ARG A 35 -4.65 -12.15 2.42
CA ARG A 35 -5.74 -13.02 1.93
C ARG A 35 -6.78 -12.33 1.05
N HIS A 36 -6.76 -11.00 0.93
CA HIS A 36 -7.68 -10.26 0.06
C HIS A 36 -7.44 -10.51 -1.43
N GLY A 37 -6.23 -10.93 -1.82
CA GLY A 37 -6.00 -11.46 -3.16
C GLY A 37 -5.93 -10.44 -4.29
N CYS A 38 -5.75 -9.14 -4.00
CA CYS A 38 -5.77 -8.12 -5.04
C CYS A 38 -4.71 -8.39 -6.12
N SER A 39 -5.09 -8.50 -7.39
CA SER A 39 -4.17 -8.85 -8.48
C SER A 39 -3.19 -7.71 -8.81
N PHE A 40 -3.51 -6.48 -8.43
CA PHE A 40 -2.63 -5.31 -8.55
C PHE A 40 -1.77 -5.03 -7.30
N CYS A 41 -1.82 -5.89 -6.27
CA CYS A 41 -1.16 -5.60 -5.00
C CYS A 41 0.36 -5.56 -5.15
N TYR A 42 0.97 -4.39 -4.97
CA TYR A 42 2.42 -4.23 -5.03
C TYR A 42 3.13 -5.08 -3.96
N ALA A 43 2.52 -5.31 -2.80
CA ALA A 43 3.12 -6.05 -1.71
C ALA A 43 3.32 -7.54 -2.01
N ARG A 44 2.78 -8.05 -3.12
CA ARG A 44 3.13 -9.38 -3.66
C ARG A 44 4.63 -9.56 -3.84
N SER A 45 5.36 -8.50 -4.21
CA SER A 45 6.82 -8.55 -4.33
C SER A 45 7.52 -8.84 -3.00
N THR A 46 6.86 -8.63 -1.86
CA THR A 46 7.46 -8.94 -0.57
C THR A 46 7.67 -10.44 -0.37
N HIS A 47 6.96 -11.32 -1.07
CA HIS A 47 7.20 -12.77 -1.00
C HIS A 47 8.52 -13.18 -1.66
N LEU A 48 9.06 -12.35 -2.57
CA LEU A 48 10.34 -12.62 -3.24
C LEU A 48 11.52 -12.66 -2.25
N TYR A 49 11.48 -11.87 -1.16
CA TYR A 49 12.51 -11.93 -0.11
C TYR A 49 12.38 -13.14 0.84
N LEU A 50 11.36 -13.97 0.63
CA LEU A 50 11.16 -15.22 1.34
C LEU A 50 11.35 -16.41 0.39
N ASP A 51 11.98 -16.19 -0.77
CA ASP A 51 12.14 -17.18 -1.83
C ASP A 51 10.81 -17.76 -2.31
N GLN A 52 9.76 -16.93 -2.30
CA GLN A 52 8.41 -17.28 -2.75
C GLN A 52 7.96 -16.43 -3.93
N PRO A 53 7.16 -17.00 -4.86
CA PRO A 53 6.69 -16.27 -6.02
C PRO A 53 5.70 -15.16 -5.63
N ALA A 54 5.70 -14.06 -6.40
CA ALA A 54 4.78 -12.92 -6.24
C ALA A 54 3.39 -13.18 -6.86
N ASP A 55 2.98 -14.44 -6.97
CA ASP A 55 1.72 -14.89 -7.56
C ASP A 55 0.67 -15.15 -6.46
N ASP A 56 -0.27 -16.06 -6.72
CA ASP A 56 -1.29 -16.51 -5.77
C ASP A 56 -0.75 -17.03 -4.43
N THR A 57 0.52 -17.41 -4.36
CA THR A 57 1.21 -17.75 -3.12
C THR A 57 1.09 -16.62 -2.09
N PHE A 58 1.18 -15.35 -2.52
CA PHE A 58 1.02 -14.18 -1.62
C PHE A 58 -0.30 -14.15 -0.84
N GLN A 59 -1.38 -14.62 -1.45
CA GLN A 59 -2.70 -14.65 -0.80
C GLN A 59 -2.99 -15.96 -0.06
N ARG A 60 -2.18 -17.00 -0.32
CA ARG A 60 -2.35 -18.34 0.25
C ARG A 60 -1.36 -18.65 1.36
N HIS A 61 -0.20 -18.00 1.39
CA HIS A 61 0.84 -18.16 2.41
C HIS A 61 0.99 -16.84 3.18
N ILE A 62 0.43 -16.79 4.39
CA ILE A 62 0.46 -15.60 5.24
C ILE A 62 1.41 -15.84 6.41
N PHE A 63 2.37 -14.94 6.55
CA PHE A 63 3.22 -14.88 7.72
C PHE A 63 2.68 -13.84 8.67
N TRP A 64 2.67 -14.13 9.96
CA TRP A 64 2.40 -13.13 10.98
C TRP A 64 3.60 -12.96 11.90
N LYS A 65 3.88 -11.72 12.28
CA LYS A 65 4.98 -11.43 13.21
C LYS A 65 4.54 -11.82 14.62
N ALA A 66 5.03 -12.97 15.10
CA ALA A 66 4.70 -13.45 16.43
C ALA A 66 5.17 -12.44 17.49
N GLY A 67 4.33 -12.13 18.48
CA GLY A 67 4.64 -11.13 19.49
C GLY A 67 4.76 -9.70 18.96
N ALA A 68 4.11 -9.36 17.83
CA ALA A 68 4.23 -8.04 17.23
C ALA A 68 3.94 -6.87 18.21
N PRO A 69 2.91 -6.93 19.08
CA PRO A 69 2.66 -5.89 20.08
C PRO A 69 3.83 -5.72 21.06
N ASP A 70 4.41 -6.82 21.57
CA ASP A 70 5.51 -6.78 22.54
C ASP A 70 6.80 -6.22 21.92
N ILE A 71 7.09 -6.61 20.68
CA ILE A 71 8.21 -6.06 19.92
C ILE A 71 8.02 -4.56 19.70
N LEU A 72 6.81 -4.14 19.30
CA LEU A 72 6.48 -2.73 19.10
C LEU A 72 6.65 -1.93 20.40
N ARG A 73 6.16 -2.47 21.52
CA ARG A 73 6.30 -1.88 22.86
C ARG A 73 7.78 -1.65 23.19
N GLY A 74 8.62 -2.68 23.10
CA GLY A 74 10.06 -2.54 23.38
C GLY A 74 10.75 -1.51 22.46
N GLN A 75 10.33 -1.42 21.19
CA GLN A 75 10.84 -0.39 20.28
C GLN A 75 10.41 1.03 20.72
N LEU A 76 9.16 1.22 21.13
CA LEU A 76 8.65 2.51 21.59
C LEU A 76 9.23 2.92 22.95
N GLU A 77 9.42 1.99 23.89
CA GLU A 77 10.12 2.25 25.16
C GLU A 77 11.52 2.80 24.93
N ARG A 78 12.27 2.20 23.99
CA ARG A 78 13.60 2.68 23.62
C ARG A 78 13.55 4.08 23.03
N LEU A 79 12.59 4.36 22.16
CA LEU A 79 12.43 5.69 21.54
C LEU A 79 11.96 6.75 22.55
N ALA A 80 11.08 6.38 23.48
CA ALA A 80 10.61 7.24 24.55
C ALA A 80 11.76 7.69 25.46
N LYS A 81 12.64 6.77 25.86
CA LYS A 81 13.87 7.09 26.63
C LYS A 81 14.80 8.08 25.92
N LEU A 82 14.73 8.14 24.60
CA LEU A 82 15.52 9.06 23.78
C LEU A 82 14.78 10.37 23.43
N GLY A 83 13.52 10.53 23.86
CA GLY A 83 12.67 11.66 23.46
C GLY A 83 12.35 11.68 21.95
N LYS A 84 12.33 10.51 21.30
CA LYS A 84 12.21 10.34 19.84
C LYS A 84 10.99 9.51 19.44
N LEU A 85 9.88 9.65 20.16
CA LEU A 85 8.64 8.98 19.76
C LEU A 85 8.19 9.44 18.37
N PRO A 86 7.60 8.56 17.55
CA PRO A 86 7.07 8.94 16.25
C PRO A 86 5.95 9.98 16.33
N ASP A 87 5.97 10.99 15.45
CA ASP A 87 4.85 11.95 15.29
C ASP A 87 3.64 11.34 14.54
N HIS A 88 3.87 10.23 13.85
CA HIS A 88 2.86 9.48 13.11
C HIS A 88 3.34 8.08 12.72
N VAL A 89 2.53 7.06 12.99
CA VAL A 89 2.71 5.69 12.48
C VAL A 89 1.58 5.30 11.51
N ALA A 90 1.95 4.90 10.29
CA ALA A 90 1.00 4.34 9.34
C ALA A 90 0.90 2.82 9.48
N VAL A 91 -0.28 2.33 9.86
CA VAL A 91 -0.60 0.91 10.02
C VAL A 91 -1.23 0.38 8.74
N GLY A 92 -0.73 -0.74 8.23
CA GLY A 92 -1.28 -1.40 7.04
C GLY A 92 -0.81 -0.80 5.71
N THR A 93 0.45 -0.36 5.65
CA THR A 93 1.00 0.24 4.42
C THR A 93 1.23 -0.80 3.34
N ALA A 94 1.65 -2.03 3.69
CA ALA A 94 2.00 -3.10 2.75
C ALA A 94 0.91 -4.19 2.67
N THR A 95 0.45 -4.67 3.82
CA THR A 95 -0.58 -5.72 3.91
C THR A 95 -1.78 -5.20 4.66
N ASP A 96 -2.96 -5.76 4.39
CA ASP A 96 -4.15 -5.35 5.12
C ASP A 96 -4.06 -5.83 6.59
N PRO A 97 -4.08 -4.90 7.56
CA PRO A 97 -3.94 -5.25 8.96
C PRO A 97 -5.21 -5.94 9.50
N TYR A 98 -6.33 -5.84 8.79
CA TYR A 98 -7.62 -6.44 9.14
C TYR A 98 -8.05 -7.53 8.15
N GLN A 99 -7.09 -8.17 7.49
CA GLN A 99 -7.34 -9.38 6.71
C GLN A 99 -7.95 -10.49 7.59
N PRO A 100 -8.62 -11.52 7.02
CA PRO A 100 -9.34 -12.54 7.78
C PRO A 100 -8.59 -13.16 8.98
N LEU A 101 -7.26 -13.32 8.91
CA LEU A 101 -6.45 -13.85 10.01
C LEU A 101 -6.53 -12.97 11.28
N GLU A 102 -6.71 -11.66 11.14
CA GLU A 102 -6.79 -10.72 12.26
C GLU A 102 -8.02 -10.93 13.15
N ALA A 103 -9.07 -11.60 12.64
CA ALA A 103 -10.26 -11.91 13.44
C ALA A 103 -9.90 -12.77 14.67
N GLU A 104 -8.93 -13.67 14.51
CA GLU A 104 -8.44 -14.58 15.56
C GLU A 104 -7.14 -14.07 16.17
N ALA A 105 -6.19 -13.61 15.34
CA ALA A 105 -4.82 -13.30 15.78
C ALA A 105 -4.72 -12.02 16.62
N ARG A 106 -5.61 -11.04 16.41
CA ARG A 106 -5.67 -9.76 17.16
C ARG A 106 -4.34 -8.99 17.25
N LEU A 107 -3.39 -9.22 16.33
CA LEU A 107 -2.06 -8.59 16.35
C LEU A 107 -2.14 -7.11 16.02
N THR A 108 -2.98 -6.74 15.07
CA THR A 108 -3.22 -5.33 14.74
C THR A 108 -3.80 -4.63 15.95
N ARG A 109 -4.84 -5.20 16.56
CA ARG A 109 -5.44 -4.63 17.76
C ARG A 109 -4.40 -4.38 18.85
N GLY A 110 -3.59 -5.38 19.19
CA GLY A 110 -2.54 -5.23 20.19
C GLY A 110 -1.51 -4.15 19.82
N CYS A 111 -1.14 -4.03 18.54
CA CYS A 111 -0.30 -2.92 18.09
C CYS A 111 -0.97 -1.55 18.26
N LEU A 112 -2.28 -1.44 18.02
CA LEU A 112 -3.02 -0.18 18.23
C LEU A 112 -3.12 0.18 19.71
N GLU A 113 -3.34 -0.80 20.59
CA GLU A 113 -3.33 -0.62 22.05
C GLU A 113 -1.97 -0.10 22.54
N VAL A 114 -0.88 -0.69 22.04
CA VAL A 114 0.49 -0.21 22.33
C VAL A 114 0.71 1.21 21.82
N LEU A 115 0.32 1.55 20.60
CA LEU A 115 0.44 2.93 20.10
C LEU A 115 -0.36 3.93 20.95
N ALA A 116 -1.56 3.53 21.38
CA ALA A 116 -2.42 4.34 22.24
C ALA A 116 -1.79 4.61 23.61
N GLU A 117 -1.20 3.58 24.23
CA GLU A 117 -0.53 3.70 25.54
C GLU A 117 0.62 4.70 25.51
N PHE A 118 1.42 4.70 24.44
CA PHE A 118 2.52 5.65 24.26
C PHE A 118 2.07 7.01 23.71
N GLY A 119 0.76 7.21 23.50
CA GLY A 119 0.20 8.43 22.92
C GLY A 119 0.71 8.71 21.49
N VAL A 120 1.15 7.70 20.76
CA VAL A 120 1.72 7.84 19.42
C VAL A 120 0.58 7.96 18.40
N PRO A 121 0.46 9.08 17.66
CA PRO A 121 -0.57 9.22 16.66
C PRO A 121 -0.44 8.20 15.52
N PHE A 122 -1.55 7.64 15.06
CA PHE A 122 -1.52 6.63 14.01
C PHE A 122 -2.64 6.78 12.99
N SER A 123 -2.46 6.19 11.81
CA SER A 123 -3.53 6.00 10.82
C SER A 123 -3.59 4.54 10.39
N VAL A 124 -4.77 4.04 10.08
CA VAL A 124 -4.98 2.67 9.60
C VAL A 124 -5.37 2.72 8.12
N THR A 125 -4.77 1.88 7.28
CA THR A 125 -5.24 1.65 5.91
C THR A 125 -5.74 0.22 5.76
N THR A 126 -6.99 0.04 5.32
CA THR A 126 -7.62 -1.29 5.21
C THR A 126 -8.72 -1.33 4.15
N ARG A 127 -9.12 -2.53 3.76
CA ARG A 127 -10.32 -2.85 2.95
C ARG A 127 -11.40 -3.54 3.77
N SER A 128 -11.13 -3.82 5.05
CA SER A 128 -11.92 -4.74 5.85
C SER A 128 -12.83 -4.01 6.84
N PRO A 129 -14.14 -4.33 6.86
CA PRO A 129 -15.06 -3.87 7.91
C PRO A 129 -14.67 -4.32 9.33
N LEU A 130 -13.76 -5.30 9.47
CA LEU A 130 -13.28 -5.78 10.78
C LEU A 130 -12.64 -4.67 11.63
N VAL A 131 -12.17 -3.58 11.01
CA VAL A 131 -11.70 -2.38 11.72
C VAL A 131 -12.73 -1.82 12.71
N LEU A 132 -14.02 -2.04 12.48
CA LEU A 132 -15.08 -1.62 13.39
C LEU A 132 -15.02 -2.29 14.76
N ARG A 133 -14.39 -3.47 14.87
CA ARG A 133 -14.16 -4.17 16.15
C ARG A 133 -13.34 -3.30 17.11
N ASP A 134 -12.43 -2.50 16.57
CA ASP A 134 -11.43 -1.76 17.34
C ASP A 134 -11.82 -0.26 17.47
N LEU A 135 -13.13 0.03 17.33
CA LEU A 135 -13.70 1.37 17.52
C LEU A 135 -13.42 1.95 18.90
N ASP A 136 -13.35 1.10 19.93
CA ASP A 136 -13.00 1.50 21.30
C ASP A 136 -11.60 2.13 21.36
N ILE A 137 -10.62 1.53 20.67
CA ILE A 137 -9.26 2.07 20.59
C ILE A 137 -9.22 3.29 19.67
N LEU A 138 -9.86 3.22 18.50
CA LEU A 138 -9.85 4.30 17.52
C LEU A 138 -10.44 5.61 18.04
N ARG A 139 -11.35 5.54 19.03
CA ARG A 139 -11.95 6.71 19.68
C ARG A 139 -11.15 7.23 20.87
N ALA A 140 -10.48 6.33 21.61
CA ALA A 140 -9.74 6.68 22.82
C ALA A 140 -8.29 7.13 22.54
N ALA A 141 -7.73 6.73 21.40
CA ALA A 141 -6.35 6.98 21.02
C ALA A 141 -6.21 8.17 20.04
N PRO A 142 -4.99 8.71 19.82
CA PRO A 142 -4.73 9.73 18.81
C PRO A 142 -4.77 9.19 17.37
N ALA A 143 -5.85 8.49 17.00
CA ALA A 143 -6.09 8.00 15.65
C ALA A 143 -6.35 9.19 14.71
N LYS A 144 -5.42 9.45 13.78
CA LYS A 144 -5.53 10.53 12.79
C LYS A 144 -6.61 10.24 11.76
N ALA A 145 -6.69 9.00 11.28
CA ALA A 145 -7.65 8.58 10.27
C ALA A 145 -7.70 7.06 10.09
N VAL A 146 -8.86 6.58 9.62
CA VAL A 146 -8.98 5.29 8.94
C VAL A 146 -9.17 5.54 7.45
N ASN A 147 -8.27 4.97 6.64
CA ASN A 147 -8.26 5.05 5.19
C ASN A 147 -8.80 3.75 4.61
N ILE A 148 -10.00 3.79 4.02
CA ILE A 148 -10.62 2.63 3.41
C ILE A 148 -10.27 2.59 1.92
N SER A 149 -9.57 1.55 1.48
CA SER A 149 -9.27 1.36 0.05
C SER A 149 -10.50 0.84 -0.68
N LEU A 150 -10.96 1.60 -1.68
CA LEU A 150 -12.14 1.31 -2.47
C LEU A 150 -11.97 1.93 -3.86
N HIS A 151 -11.66 1.09 -4.85
CA HIS A 151 -11.34 1.58 -6.19
C HIS A 151 -12.54 1.66 -7.14
N THR A 152 -13.65 0.99 -6.83
CA THR A 152 -14.87 0.97 -7.66
C THR A 152 -16.08 0.51 -6.84
N LEU A 153 -17.28 0.90 -7.27
CA LEU A 153 -18.55 0.33 -6.81
C LEU A 153 -19.06 -0.79 -7.72
N ASP A 154 -18.46 -0.95 -8.90
CA ASP A 154 -18.77 -2.01 -9.83
C ASP A 154 -18.39 -3.38 -9.26
N ALA A 155 -19.40 -4.22 -9.02
CA ALA A 155 -19.22 -5.54 -8.42
C ALA A 155 -18.49 -6.52 -9.35
N GLU A 156 -18.57 -6.35 -10.66
CA GLU A 156 -17.90 -7.21 -11.63
C GLU A 156 -16.41 -6.89 -11.68
N ILE A 157 -16.05 -5.61 -11.79
CA ILE A 157 -14.65 -5.16 -11.74
C ILE A 157 -14.02 -5.55 -10.39
N TRP A 158 -14.70 -5.26 -9.27
CA TRP A 158 -14.21 -5.64 -7.95
C TRP A 158 -13.94 -7.14 -7.84
N ARG A 159 -14.89 -8.00 -8.24
CA ARG A 159 -14.74 -9.46 -8.13
C ARG A 159 -13.57 -10.00 -8.95
N ARG A 160 -13.25 -9.36 -10.09
CA ARG A 160 -12.16 -9.76 -10.98
C ARG A 160 -10.78 -9.37 -10.46
N PHE A 161 -10.66 -8.26 -9.74
CA PHE A 161 -9.36 -7.76 -9.27
C PHE A 161 -9.09 -7.92 -7.78
N GLU A 162 -10.11 -8.01 -6.92
CA GLU A 162 -9.98 -8.19 -5.46
C GLU A 162 -10.91 -9.30 -4.92
N PRO A 163 -10.86 -10.54 -5.45
CA PRO A 163 -11.91 -11.56 -5.29
C PRO A 163 -12.22 -11.99 -3.85
N ALA A 164 -11.25 -11.87 -2.94
CA ALA A 164 -11.38 -12.33 -1.56
C ALA A 164 -11.43 -11.17 -0.53
N SER A 165 -11.49 -9.93 -1.02
CA SER A 165 -11.72 -8.75 -0.18
C SER A 165 -13.21 -8.58 0.13
N PRO A 166 -13.61 -7.78 1.12
CA PRO A 166 -15.03 -7.47 1.34
C PRO A 166 -15.63 -6.66 0.17
N PRO A 167 -16.92 -6.84 -0.18
CA PRO A 167 -17.55 -6.12 -1.27
C PRO A 167 -17.54 -4.59 -1.08
N PRO A 168 -17.49 -3.79 -2.17
CA PRO A 168 -17.51 -2.33 -2.14
C PRO A 168 -18.52 -1.70 -1.18
N ARG A 169 -19.78 -2.16 -1.25
CA ARG A 169 -20.88 -1.65 -0.42
C ARG A 169 -20.63 -1.88 1.08
N ARG A 170 -20.06 -3.02 1.46
CA ARG A 170 -19.70 -3.32 2.87
C ARG A 170 -18.58 -2.42 3.38
N ARG A 171 -17.64 -2.04 2.51
CA ARG A 171 -16.58 -1.09 2.87
C ARG A 171 -17.13 0.32 3.10
N LEU A 172 -18.07 0.76 2.25
CA LEU A 172 -18.78 2.04 2.43
C LEU A 172 -19.66 2.05 3.69
N GLU A 173 -20.36 0.96 3.99
CA GLU A 173 -21.10 0.80 5.23
C GLU A 173 -20.17 0.94 6.45
N ALA A 174 -18.99 0.30 6.40
CA ALA A 174 -18.00 0.44 7.46
C ALA A 174 -17.46 1.87 7.58
N ALA A 175 -17.20 2.54 6.45
CA ALA A 175 -16.81 3.95 6.44
C ALA A 175 -17.87 4.84 7.12
N GLY A 176 -19.15 4.63 6.81
CA GLY A 176 -20.26 5.35 7.45
C GLY A 176 -20.30 5.15 8.97
N ARG A 177 -20.22 3.90 9.42
CA ARG A 177 -20.22 3.57 10.86
C ARG A 177 -19.01 4.15 11.61
N LEU A 178 -17.84 4.20 10.98
CA LEU A 178 -16.66 4.86 11.53
C LEU A 178 -16.88 6.37 11.65
N ALA A 179 -17.43 7.01 10.61
CA ALA A 179 -17.73 8.43 10.59
C ALA A 179 -18.78 8.82 11.63
N GLU A 180 -19.86 8.05 11.75
CA GLU A 180 -20.91 8.19 12.79
C GLU A 180 -20.32 8.08 14.21
N ALA A 181 -19.30 7.26 14.40
CA ALA A 181 -18.57 7.12 15.66
C ALA A 181 -17.55 8.25 15.92
N GLY A 182 -17.46 9.24 15.03
CA GLY A 182 -16.55 10.38 15.14
C GLY A 182 -15.12 10.12 14.67
N VAL A 183 -14.83 8.95 14.09
CA VAL A 183 -13.50 8.62 13.57
C VAL A 183 -13.32 9.30 12.20
N PRO A 184 -12.22 10.04 11.94
CA PRO A 184 -11.94 10.58 10.62
C PRO A 184 -11.76 9.47 9.58
N VAL A 185 -12.57 9.46 8.53
CA VAL A 185 -12.50 8.45 7.46
C VAL A 185 -12.14 9.09 6.13
N HIS A 186 -11.18 8.49 5.43
CA HIS A 186 -10.87 8.80 4.04
C HIS A 186 -11.10 7.58 3.15
N ILE A 187 -11.53 7.81 1.91
CA ILE A 187 -11.54 6.75 0.88
C ILE A 187 -10.31 6.88 0.00
N PHE A 188 -9.56 5.80 -0.12
CA PHE A 188 -8.45 5.71 -1.06
C PHE A 188 -8.99 5.05 -2.34
N VAL A 189 -9.21 5.88 -3.35
CA VAL A 189 -9.55 5.46 -4.72
C VAL A 189 -8.25 5.01 -5.39
N ALA A 190 -7.73 3.89 -4.90
CA ALA A 190 -6.43 3.37 -5.25
C ALA A 190 -6.47 1.84 -5.36
N PRO A 191 -6.19 1.27 -6.54
CA PRO A 191 -5.80 1.96 -7.77
C PRO A 191 -7.01 2.37 -8.64
N VAL A 192 -6.97 3.56 -9.25
CA VAL A 192 -7.74 3.80 -10.48
C VAL A 192 -7.17 2.91 -11.58
N LEU A 193 -7.99 2.03 -12.12
CA LEU A 193 -7.66 1.11 -13.20
C LEU A 193 -7.96 1.78 -14.55
N PRO A 194 -6.95 2.01 -15.42
CA PRO A 194 -7.14 2.59 -16.75
C PRO A 194 -8.28 1.93 -17.56
N TYR A 195 -9.16 2.73 -18.15
CA TYR A 195 -10.32 2.30 -18.96
C TYR A 195 -11.39 1.48 -18.21
N LEU A 196 -11.19 1.17 -16.93
CA LEU A 196 -12.11 0.36 -16.13
C LEU A 196 -12.80 1.18 -15.04
N THR A 197 -12.05 2.05 -14.35
CA THR A 197 -12.55 2.82 -13.21
C THR A 197 -12.16 4.29 -13.28
N ASP A 198 -11.84 4.79 -14.47
CA ASP A 198 -11.34 6.15 -14.71
C ASP A 198 -12.33 7.06 -15.49
N SER A 199 -13.58 6.64 -15.57
CA SER A 199 -14.67 7.44 -16.15
C SER A 199 -15.17 8.49 -15.15
N ALA A 200 -15.78 9.56 -15.67
CA ALA A 200 -16.37 10.59 -14.81
C ALA A 200 -17.59 10.04 -14.09
N GLU A 201 -18.32 9.13 -14.72
CA GLU A 201 -19.52 8.49 -14.20
C GLU A 201 -19.18 7.63 -12.98
N ALA A 202 -18.14 6.78 -13.07
CA ALA A 202 -17.67 5.96 -11.95
C ALA A 202 -17.16 6.85 -10.80
N ALA A 203 -16.47 7.94 -11.12
CA ALA A 203 -16.02 8.92 -10.14
C ALA A 203 -17.19 9.59 -9.42
N ALA A 204 -18.20 10.04 -10.18
CA ALA A 204 -19.39 10.69 -9.66
C ALA A 204 -20.21 9.77 -8.76
N GLU A 205 -20.42 8.52 -9.17
CA GLU A 205 -21.13 7.52 -8.37
C GLU A 205 -20.41 7.26 -7.04
N LEU A 206 -19.10 7.01 -7.09
CA LEU A 206 -18.30 6.78 -5.88
C LEU A 206 -18.25 8.01 -4.97
N ALA A 207 -18.11 9.21 -5.55
CA ALA A 207 -18.10 10.44 -4.79
C ALA A 207 -19.44 10.69 -4.09
N GLU A 208 -20.57 10.39 -4.74
CA GLU A 208 -21.89 10.49 -4.14
C GLU A 208 -22.01 9.54 -2.94
N ALA A 209 -21.67 8.28 -3.15
CA ALA A 209 -21.72 7.27 -2.10
C ALA A 209 -20.77 7.58 -0.92
N CYS A 210 -19.63 8.22 -1.17
CA CYS A 210 -18.73 8.70 -0.11
C CYS A 210 -19.38 9.82 0.71
N ARG A 211 -19.99 10.80 0.03
CA ARG A 211 -20.63 11.96 0.65
C ARG A 211 -21.77 11.53 1.57
N GLU A 212 -22.63 10.63 1.10
CA GLU A 212 -23.75 10.06 1.88
C GLU A 212 -23.31 9.35 3.16
N ARG A 213 -22.07 8.84 3.20
CA ARG A 213 -21.50 8.11 4.34
C ARG A 213 -20.65 8.99 5.26
N GLY A 214 -20.63 10.31 5.07
CA GLY A 214 -19.86 11.21 5.92
C GLY A 214 -18.35 11.05 5.80
N VAL A 215 -17.86 10.52 4.66
CA VAL A 215 -16.42 10.44 4.37
C VAL A 215 -15.83 11.85 4.39
N ARG A 216 -14.69 12.03 5.08
CA ARG A 216 -14.03 13.34 5.24
C ARG A 216 -13.33 13.82 3.97
N GLY A 217 -12.84 12.88 3.16
CA GLY A 217 -12.27 13.18 1.86
C GLY A 217 -11.71 11.94 1.18
N VAL A 218 -11.13 12.15 0.00
CA VAL A 218 -10.58 11.07 -0.81
C VAL A 218 -9.13 11.32 -1.22
N MET A 219 -8.44 10.22 -1.54
CA MET A 219 -7.17 10.25 -2.26
C MET A 219 -7.35 9.44 -3.55
N VAL A 220 -6.90 9.99 -4.68
CA VAL A 220 -6.98 9.35 -6.00
C VAL A 220 -5.57 9.02 -6.48
N ASP A 221 -5.32 7.74 -6.71
CA ASP A 221 -4.05 7.29 -7.29
C ASP A 221 -4.27 6.26 -8.38
N ILE A 222 -3.53 6.42 -9.48
CA ILE A 222 -3.65 5.60 -10.68
C ILE A 222 -2.74 4.39 -10.53
N LEU A 223 -3.22 3.23 -10.98
CA LEU A 223 -2.50 1.96 -10.91
C LEU A 223 -1.01 2.10 -11.25
N GLU A 224 -0.18 1.65 -10.32
CA GLU A 224 1.25 1.51 -10.48
C GLU A 224 1.68 0.05 -10.30
N LEU A 225 2.53 -0.43 -11.21
CA LEU A 225 3.05 -1.79 -11.26
C LEU A 225 4.58 -1.76 -11.15
N VAL A 226 5.09 -1.47 -9.95
CA VAL A 226 6.52 -1.26 -9.66
C VAL A 226 7.35 -2.52 -9.92
N ALA A 227 6.94 -3.65 -9.33
CA ALA A 227 7.68 -4.89 -9.43
C ALA A 227 7.33 -5.64 -10.74
N PRO A 228 8.32 -6.09 -11.54
CA PRO A 228 8.08 -6.83 -12.77
C PRO A 228 7.19 -8.06 -12.61
N GLU A 229 7.38 -8.84 -11.54
CA GLU A 229 6.63 -10.06 -11.25
C GLU A 229 5.16 -9.72 -10.95
N VAL A 230 4.92 -8.63 -10.24
CA VAL A 230 3.56 -8.12 -9.96
C VAL A 230 2.92 -7.62 -11.25
N LYS A 231 3.68 -6.98 -12.14
CA LYS A 231 3.20 -6.58 -13.46
C LYS A 231 2.78 -7.80 -14.27
N VAL A 232 3.62 -8.84 -14.36
CA VAL A 232 3.29 -10.10 -15.05
C VAL A 232 2.01 -10.72 -14.48
N TRP A 233 1.91 -10.79 -13.14
CA TRP A 233 0.72 -11.31 -12.46
C TRP A 233 -0.54 -10.50 -12.78
N PHE A 234 -0.47 -9.17 -12.68
CA PHE A 234 -1.58 -8.29 -13.03
C PHE A 234 -2.02 -8.47 -14.48
N PHE A 235 -1.09 -8.54 -15.43
CA PHE A 235 -1.41 -8.76 -16.85
C PHE A 235 -2.03 -10.14 -17.11
N SER A 236 -1.67 -11.17 -16.33
CA SER A 236 -2.34 -12.47 -16.38
C SER A 236 -3.82 -12.36 -15.98
N ALA A 237 -4.11 -11.65 -14.89
CA ALA A 237 -5.48 -11.38 -14.47
C ALA A 237 -6.23 -10.50 -15.50
N LEU A 238 -5.58 -9.46 -16.02
CA LEU A 238 -6.17 -8.58 -17.04
C LEU A 238 -6.53 -9.36 -18.30
N ARG A 239 -5.62 -10.18 -18.84
CA ARG A 239 -5.89 -10.98 -20.05
C ARG A 239 -7.03 -11.99 -19.86
N ARG A 240 -7.16 -12.54 -18.65
CA ARG A 240 -8.23 -13.48 -18.32
C ARG A 240 -9.61 -12.81 -18.30
N HIS A 241 -9.67 -11.57 -17.81
CA HIS A 241 -10.94 -10.91 -17.50
C HIS A 241 -11.34 -9.81 -18.50
N TYR A 242 -10.36 -9.16 -19.13
CA TYR A 242 -10.50 -8.06 -20.08
C TYR A 242 -9.42 -8.19 -21.17
N PRO A 243 -9.45 -9.26 -21.99
CA PRO A 243 -8.43 -9.51 -23.02
C PRO A 243 -8.26 -8.35 -24.00
N GLU A 244 -9.33 -7.64 -24.32
CA GLU A 244 -9.37 -6.46 -25.18
C GLU A 244 -8.59 -5.26 -24.63
N LEU A 245 -8.44 -5.17 -23.30
CA LEU A 245 -7.67 -4.11 -22.66
C LEU A 245 -6.19 -4.43 -22.54
N ALA A 246 -5.77 -5.70 -22.70
CA ALA A 246 -4.38 -6.08 -22.54
C ALA A 246 -3.42 -5.34 -23.49
N PRO A 247 -3.74 -5.13 -24.80
CA PRO A 247 -2.90 -4.30 -25.68
C PRO A 247 -2.83 -2.83 -25.26
N LEU A 248 -3.93 -2.26 -24.76
CA LEU A 248 -4.00 -0.88 -24.27
C LEU A 248 -3.11 -0.68 -23.05
N TYR A 249 -3.24 -1.57 -22.06
CA TYR A 249 -2.37 -1.59 -20.89
C TYR A 249 -0.91 -1.85 -21.28
N GLY A 250 -0.65 -2.70 -22.26
CA GLY A 250 0.69 -2.90 -22.81
C GLY A 250 1.32 -1.58 -23.24
N ARG A 251 0.60 -0.75 -23.99
CA ARG A 251 1.07 0.59 -24.38
C ARG A 251 1.30 1.53 -23.19
N LEU A 252 0.47 1.45 -22.14
CA LEU A 252 0.62 2.30 -20.95
C LEU A 252 1.80 1.88 -20.05
N TYR A 253 2.09 0.58 -19.95
CA TYR A 253 2.99 0.04 -18.91
C TYR A 253 4.25 -0.68 -19.44
N HIS A 254 4.46 -0.77 -20.76
CA HIS A 254 5.64 -1.50 -21.28
C HIS A 254 6.98 -0.84 -20.92
N ARG A 255 7.02 0.50 -20.82
CA ARG A 255 8.25 1.27 -20.53
C ARG A 255 8.42 1.68 -19.06
N SER A 256 7.34 1.65 -18.28
CA SER A 256 7.33 2.21 -16.92
C SER A 256 6.39 1.44 -15.99
N SER A 257 6.57 1.59 -14.67
CA SER A 257 5.60 1.13 -13.67
C SER A 257 4.29 1.91 -13.69
N ARG A 258 4.30 3.12 -14.27
CA ARG A 258 3.18 4.06 -14.31
C ARG A 258 2.79 4.38 -15.76
N PRO A 259 1.51 4.69 -16.04
CA PRO A 259 1.13 5.31 -17.30
C PRO A 259 1.85 6.64 -17.50
N PRO A 260 2.02 7.12 -18.76
CA PRO A 260 2.62 8.43 -19.02
C PRO A 260 1.74 9.56 -18.45
N GLU A 261 2.35 10.73 -18.21
CA GLU A 261 1.62 11.89 -17.66
C GLU A 261 0.53 12.40 -18.61
N SER A 262 0.70 12.20 -19.92
CA SER A 262 -0.34 12.45 -20.93
C SER A 262 -1.63 11.64 -20.70
N TYR A 263 -1.54 10.49 -20.03
CA TYR A 263 -2.69 9.71 -19.59
C TYR A 263 -3.13 10.08 -18.17
N ARG A 264 -2.17 10.15 -17.23
CA ARG A 264 -2.44 10.38 -15.81
C ARG A 264 -3.09 11.72 -15.52
N GLY A 265 -2.60 12.80 -16.13
CA GLY A 265 -3.06 14.16 -15.88
C GLY A 265 -4.56 14.33 -16.20
N PRO A 266 -5.03 13.98 -17.41
CA PRO A 266 -6.44 14.04 -17.76
C PRO A 266 -7.34 13.16 -16.86
N VAL A 267 -6.91 11.92 -16.56
CA VAL A 267 -7.66 11.02 -15.67
C VAL A 267 -7.78 11.62 -14.27
N ARG A 268 -6.65 12.07 -13.70
CA ARG A 268 -6.62 12.71 -12.39
C ARG A 268 -7.59 13.88 -12.33
N ARG A 269 -7.49 14.83 -13.28
CA ARG A 269 -8.37 16.01 -13.32
C ARG A 269 -9.85 15.64 -13.39
N ARG A 270 -10.20 14.65 -14.22
CA ARG A 270 -11.58 14.17 -14.36
C ARG A 270 -12.10 13.57 -13.06
N MET A 271 -11.35 12.65 -12.47
CA MET A 271 -11.69 12.01 -11.20
C MET A 271 -11.83 13.06 -10.08
N GLU A 272 -10.80 13.90 -9.93
CA GLU A 272 -10.75 14.90 -8.87
C GLU A 272 -11.86 15.95 -9.01
N ALA A 273 -12.24 16.34 -10.24
CA ALA A 273 -13.36 17.25 -10.46
C ALA A 273 -14.67 16.71 -9.86
N GLU A 274 -14.96 15.41 -10.00
CA GLU A 274 -16.19 14.82 -9.45
C GLU A 274 -16.20 14.75 -7.92
N PHE A 275 -15.05 14.48 -7.31
CA PHE A 275 -14.91 14.52 -5.86
C PHE A 275 -14.93 15.95 -5.31
N ALA A 276 -14.33 16.91 -6.02
CA ALA A 276 -14.34 18.32 -5.66
C ALA A 276 -15.76 18.92 -5.66
N LYS A 277 -16.58 18.59 -6.68
CA LYS A 277 -18.01 18.99 -6.76
C LYS A 277 -18.81 18.60 -5.51
N ARG A 278 -18.37 17.57 -4.78
CA ARG A 278 -19.02 17.02 -3.58
C ARG A 278 -18.30 17.36 -2.28
N GLY A 279 -17.31 18.25 -2.33
CA GLY A 279 -16.54 18.70 -1.15
C GLY A 279 -15.61 17.65 -0.56
N LEU A 280 -15.30 16.58 -1.31
CA LEU A 280 -14.47 15.46 -0.85
C LEU A 280 -12.97 15.67 -1.13
N LEU A 281 -12.61 16.76 -1.80
CA LEU A 281 -11.25 17.24 -1.93
C LEU A 281 -11.15 18.57 -1.19
N LYS A 282 -10.45 18.57 -0.05
CA LYS A 282 -10.03 19.82 0.60
C LYS A 282 -8.67 20.22 0.04
N SER A 283 -8.54 21.49 -0.33
CA SER A 283 -7.29 22.14 -0.71
C SER A 283 -6.36 22.27 0.51
N ASN A 284 -5.77 21.16 0.96
CA ASN A 284 -4.76 21.17 2.01
C ASN A 284 -3.43 20.67 1.43
N GLY A 285 -2.62 21.59 0.91
CA GLY A 285 -1.15 21.58 0.99
C GLY A 285 -0.40 20.26 0.76
N ALA A 286 -0.84 19.40 -0.16
CA ALA A 286 0.07 18.43 -0.76
C ALA A 286 0.94 19.18 -1.78
N PRO A 287 2.27 18.98 -1.82
CA PRO A 287 3.07 19.61 -2.85
C PRO A 287 2.51 19.18 -4.20
N GLY A 288 2.16 20.16 -5.03
CA GLY A 288 1.78 19.92 -6.42
C GLY A 288 2.81 19.03 -7.11
N PRO A 289 2.46 18.39 -8.23
CA PRO A 289 3.38 17.54 -8.96
C PRO A 289 4.67 18.33 -9.20
N ARG A 290 5.76 17.92 -8.53
CA ARG A 290 7.09 18.41 -8.89
C ARG A 290 7.26 18.04 -10.36
N GLY A 291 7.50 19.06 -11.17
CA GLY A 291 7.66 18.94 -12.61
C GLY A 291 8.77 17.95 -12.99
N PRO A 292 8.88 17.60 -14.28
CA PRO A 292 9.81 16.58 -14.74
C PRO A 292 11.22 16.95 -14.32
N GLN A 293 11.87 16.09 -13.53
CA GLN A 293 13.30 16.18 -13.31
C GLN A 293 13.93 15.54 -14.53
N GLU A 294 14.62 16.35 -15.33
CA GLU A 294 15.28 15.95 -16.56
C GLU A 294 16.26 14.80 -16.33
N ASP A 295 16.20 13.82 -17.22
CA ASP A 295 17.10 12.66 -17.27
C ASP A 295 18.55 13.11 -17.48
N GLY A 296 19.27 13.33 -16.37
CA GLY A 296 20.71 13.54 -16.36
C GLY A 296 21.44 12.22 -16.61
N ALA A 297 21.86 12.00 -17.86
CA ALA A 297 22.78 10.95 -18.24
C ALA A 297 24.06 10.98 -17.37
N ALA A 298 24.19 10.05 -16.43
CA ALA A 298 25.42 9.83 -15.70
C ALA A 298 26.42 9.09 -16.60
N ARG A 299 27.30 9.88 -17.21
CA ARG A 299 28.56 9.42 -17.80
C ARG A 299 29.38 8.70 -16.73
N ARG A 300 29.95 7.57 -17.15
CA ARG A 300 31.02 6.87 -16.44
C ARG A 300 32.22 7.79 -16.34
N THR A 301 32.76 7.94 -15.13
CA THR A 301 34.15 8.35 -14.91
C THR A 301 34.66 7.53 -13.73
N ASP A 302 35.51 6.55 -14.04
CA ASP A 302 36.28 5.79 -13.06
C ASP A 302 37.33 6.68 -12.36
N PRO A 303 37.78 6.28 -11.15
CA PRO A 303 38.75 7.02 -10.35
C PRO A 303 40.19 6.64 -10.74
N ALA A 304 41.09 7.61 -10.74
CA ALA A 304 42.53 7.39 -10.89
C ALA A 304 43.27 7.86 -9.63
N GLY A 305 44.20 7.03 -9.14
CA GLY A 305 45.31 7.47 -8.29
C GLY A 305 45.86 6.43 -7.31
N GLY A 306 46.88 5.66 -7.70
CA GLY A 306 47.77 4.91 -6.80
C GLY A 306 48.44 3.68 -7.45
N PRO A 307 49.77 3.64 -7.68
CA PRO A 307 50.42 2.80 -8.68
C PRO A 307 51.09 1.52 -8.12
N ASP A 308 51.13 0.44 -8.91
CA ASP A 308 52.34 -0.13 -9.53
C ASP A 308 52.06 -1.51 -10.16
N ALA A 309 52.76 -1.77 -11.28
CA ALA A 309 52.48 -2.76 -12.32
C ALA A 309 52.98 -4.20 -12.02
N VAL A 310 52.42 -5.21 -12.73
CA VAL A 310 53.09 -6.27 -13.55
C VAL A 310 51.98 -7.18 -14.21
N PRO A 311 52.13 -7.71 -15.46
CA PRO A 311 51.01 -8.26 -16.24
C PRO A 311 50.90 -9.80 -16.38
N GLY A 312 49.64 -10.29 -16.34
CA GLY A 312 49.06 -11.48 -17.03
C GLY A 312 49.35 -12.91 -16.49
N PRO A 313 48.58 -13.97 -16.87
CA PRO A 313 47.36 -14.03 -17.70
C PRO A 313 46.19 -14.93 -17.16
N ALA A 314 45.08 -14.87 -17.90
CA ALA A 314 44.01 -15.88 -18.13
C ALA A 314 42.99 -16.30 -17.01
N CYS A 315 41.74 -15.86 -17.25
CA CYS A 315 40.47 -16.61 -17.23
C CYS A 315 40.12 -17.51 -16.02
N GLU A 316 39.28 -17.00 -15.12
CA GLU A 316 38.24 -17.75 -14.37
C GLU A 316 37.21 -16.76 -13.78
N PRO A 317 35.91 -17.13 -13.64
CA PRO A 317 34.85 -16.18 -13.27
C PRO A 317 34.78 -16.00 -11.75
N PRO A 318 34.68 -14.77 -11.20
CA PRO A 318 34.47 -14.62 -9.76
C PRO A 318 33.00 -14.74 -9.38
N ALA A 319 32.84 -15.39 -8.23
CA ALA A 319 31.64 -15.82 -7.57
C ALA A 319 30.68 -14.70 -7.13
N ALA A 320 29.43 -15.13 -6.95
CA ALA A 320 28.35 -14.59 -6.14
C ALA A 320 28.62 -13.26 -5.41
N CYS A 321 28.07 -12.18 -5.95
CA CYS A 321 27.87 -10.95 -5.20
C CYS A 321 26.67 -11.15 -4.25
N ALA A 322 26.92 -11.07 -2.95
CA ALA A 322 25.90 -11.14 -1.91
C ALA A 322 24.86 -10.01 -2.08
N PRO A 323 23.56 -10.27 -1.89
CA PRO A 323 22.53 -9.27 -2.14
C PRO A 323 22.57 -8.15 -1.09
N LEU A 324 22.76 -6.93 -1.58
CA LEU A 324 22.47 -5.67 -0.88
C LEU A 324 21.03 -5.72 -0.34
N GLN A 325 20.91 -5.57 0.97
CA GLN A 325 19.65 -5.47 1.70
C GLN A 325 18.91 -4.18 1.29
N LEU A 326 18.14 -4.27 0.21
CA LEU A 326 17.17 -3.26 -0.20
C LEU A 326 15.94 -3.38 0.70
N THR A 327 15.95 -2.62 1.80
CA THR A 327 14.75 -2.30 2.56
C THR A 327 13.78 -1.54 1.65
N LEU A 328 12.70 -2.19 1.22
CA LEU A 328 11.59 -1.53 0.55
C LEU A 328 10.80 -0.68 1.55
N PHE A 329 10.93 0.64 1.35
CA PHE A 329 10.21 1.76 1.96
C PHE A 329 10.45 2.02 3.43
#